data_AF-A0A9E7MWA9-F1
#
_entry.id   AF-A0A9E7MWA9-F1
#
_cell.length_a   1.000
_cell.length_b   1.000
_cell.length_c   1.000
_cell.angle_alpha   90.00
_cell.angle_beta   90.00
_cell.angle_gamma   90.00
#
_symmetry.space_group_name_H-M   'P 1'
#
loop_
_entity.id
_entity.type
_entity.pdbx_description
1 polymer ?
#
loop_
_entity_poly.entity_id
_entity_poly.type
_entity_poly.pdbx_seq_one_letter_code
_entity_poly.pdbx_strand_id
1 'polypeptide(L)'
;MSPVNGLKILVNGKMLAGVNLRRIGRAVNINKERVLKVMLPEEIVPRVVGNETVEILHAEFGRSGIYGISPKAILNGWKMLEESFDIRISEITKYQTILELQRYAATGFIAAVPRVIAPLSISGYSYGLHTSQNVHNCESKIEEFNNQVGKRLLDKIPKAIEDGKAKILQDFERKLASYSVEFKVITDIAKSGYSIEVNKSRESPDLYLEGSIPVEISAFYGKNLKRKIKKEAKQGDIIILDVTSHFVGIPLVVEKFFGKTSMGIREALKVASRIIEQGSKAVILYMKTPNNITNAKVLSFGI
;
A
#
# COMPACT_ATOMS: atom_id res chain seq x y z
N MET A 1 18.45 -32.22 0.70
CA MET A 1 18.07 -31.12 -0.22
C MET A 1 18.41 -29.81 0.45
N SER A 2 19.23 -28.96 -0.16
CA SER A 2 19.49 -27.61 0.38
C SER A 2 18.18 -26.82 0.30
N PRO A 3 17.68 -26.20 1.39
CA PRO A 3 16.45 -25.43 1.32
C PRO A 3 16.62 -24.31 0.29
N VAL A 4 15.61 -24.14 -0.56
CA VAL A 4 15.56 -23.07 -1.55
C VAL A 4 15.51 -21.75 -0.77
N ASN A 5 16.66 -21.12 -0.54
CA ASN A 5 16.79 -19.92 0.29
C ASN A 5 16.37 -18.63 -0.43
N GLY A 6 15.65 -18.77 -1.53
CA GLY A 6 14.96 -17.69 -2.19
C GLY A 6 13.76 -18.16 -2.99
N LEU A 7 12.73 -17.32 -3.05
CA LEU A 7 11.50 -17.60 -3.79
C LEU A 7 11.34 -16.52 -4.85
N LYS A 8 11.19 -16.91 -6.11
CA LYS A 8 10.76 -15.99 -7.18
C LYS A 8 9.34 -16.34 -7.58
N ILE A 9 8.48 -15.33 -7.60
CA ILE A 9 7.08 -15.45 -7.98
C ILE A 9 6.90 -14.77 -9.32
N LEU A 10 6.55 -15.59 -10.31
CA LEU A 10 6.20 -15.15 -11.64
C LEU A 10 4.69 -15.29 -11.84
N VAL A 11 4.06 -14.27 -12.38
CA VAL A 11 2.65 -14.31 -12.81
C VAL A 11 2.64 -14.01 -14.30
N ASN A 12 2.17 -14.96 -15.11
CA ASN A 12 2.18 -14.89 -16.57
C ASN A 12 3.57 -14.53 -17.14
N GLY A 13 4.63 -15.16 -16.60
CA GLY A 13 6.02 -14.91 -17.00
C GLY A 13 6.63 -13.60 -16.49
N LYS A 14 5.87 -12.72 -15.83
CA LYS A 14 6.35 -11.45 -15.26
C LYS A 14 6.71 -11.59 -13.79
N MET A 15 7.82 -10.98 -13.37
CA MET A 15 8.24 -11.01 -11.97
C MET A 15 7.31 -10.15 -11.11
N LEU A 16 6.66 -10.81 -10.15
CA LEU A 16 5.90 -10.17 -9.08
C LEU A 16 6.86 -9.78 -7.96
N ALA A 17 7.45 -10.79 -7.32
CA ALA A 17 8.39 -10.60 -6.22
C ALA A 17 9.45 -11.69 -6.24
N GLY A 18 10.68 -11.32 -5.89
CA GLY A 18 11.76 -12.22 -5.53
C GLY A 18 12.13 -11.99 -4.07
N VAL A 19 12.39 -13.06 -3.33
CA VAL A 19 12.85 -13.00 -1.93
C VAL A 19 14.11 -13.83 -1.83
N ASN A 20 15.16 -13.29 -1.22
CA ASN A 20 16.39 -14.01 -0.94
C ASN A 20 16.96 -13.57 0.42
N LEU A 21 16.62 -14.33 1.47
CA LEU A 21 17.04 -14.02 2.83
C LEU A 21 18.56 -14.12 3.03
N ARG A 22 19.30 -14.82 2.15
CA ARG A 22 20.78 -14.88 2.24
C ARG A 22 21.43 -13.50 2.08
N ARG A 23 20.75 -12.55 1.43
CA ARG A 23 21.25 -11.19 1.26
C ARG A 23 21.37 -10.42 2.58
N ILE A 24 20.56 -10.80 3.57
CA ILE A 24 20.47 -10.07 4.85
C ILE A 24 20.67 -10.96 6.07
N GLY A 25 20.86 -12.27 5.91
CA GLY A 25 21.05 -13.14 7.06
C GLY A 25 21.49 -14.56 6.75
N ARG A 26 22.05 -15.20 7.76
CA ARG A 26 22.48 -16.61 7.70
C ARG A 26 22.13 -17.32 9.00
N ALA A 27 21.67 -18.56 8.89
CA ALA A 27 21.51 -19.42 10.06
C ALA A 27 22.88 -19.82 10.59
N VAL A 28 23.10 -19.65 11.89
CA VAL A 28 24.31 -20.02 12.63
C VAL A 28 23.92 -20.78 13.90
N ASN A 29 24.83 -21.58 14.45
CA ASN A 29 24.62 -22.20 15.75
C ASN A 29 25.34 -21.39 16.82
N ILE A 30 24.61 -20.96 17.86
CA ILE A 30 25.16 -20.29 19.04
C ILE A 30 24.70 -21.10 20.24
N ASN A 31 25.62 -21.61 21.05
CA ASN A 31 25.30 -22.43 22.24
C ASN A 31 24.34 -23.60 21.97
N LYS A 32 24.51 -24.31 20.85
CA LYS A 32 23.63 -25.40 20.36
C LYS A 32 22.22 -24.96 19.91
N GLU A 33 21.92 -23.66 19.92
CA GLU A 33 20.69 -23.11 19.36
C GLU A 33 20.90 -22.61 17.93
N ARG A 34 19.93 -22.88 17.05
CA ARG A 34 19.95 -22.39 15.67
C ARG A 34 19.40 -20.97 15.64
N VAL A 35 20.28 -20.01 15.40
CA VAL A 35 19.99 -18.57 15.39
C VAL A 35 20.08 -18.03 13.95
N LEU A 36 19.12 -17.22 13.53
CA LEU A 36 19.24 -16.46 12.29
C LEU A 36 20.02 -15.17 12.57
N LYS A 37 21.30 -15.12 12.22
CA LYS A 37 22.09 -13.88 12.32
C LYS A 37 21.75 -12.99 11.15
N VAL A 38 21.13 -11.84 11.43
CA VAL A 38 20.69 -10.84 10.45
C VAL A 38 21.69 -9.68 10.43
N MET A 39 22.02 -9.21 9.23
CA MET A 39 22.87 -8.04 8.98
C MET A 39 22.09 -7.11 8.06
N LEU A 40 21.59 -6.01 8.64
CA LEU A 40 20.97 -4.93 7.87
C LEU A 40 22.02 -3.82 7.65
N PRO A 41 22.09 -3.23 6.45
CA PRO A 41 22.98 -2.10 6.22
C PRO A 41 22.54 -0.87 7.03
N GLU A 42 23.47 0.05 7.28
CA GLU A 42 23.18 1.32 7.93
C GLU A 42 22.23 2.18 7.08
N GLU A 43 22.49 2.24 5.78
CA GLU A 43 21.67 2.91 4.79
C GLU A 43 20.84 1.91 3.98
N ILE A 44 19.54 2.16 3.86
CA ILE A 44 18.60 1.29 3.14
C ILE A 44 18.00 2.11 2.00
N VAL A 45 18.53 1.94 0.79
CA VAL A 45 18.00 2.63 -0.39
C VAL A 45 17.64 1.60 -1.47
N PRO A 46 16.46 1.73 -2.12
CA PRO A 46 16.12 0.89 -3.26
C PRO A 46 17.10 1.09 -4.42
N ARG A 47 17.38 0.01 -5.14
CA ARG A 47 18.26 0.01 -6.32
C ARG A 47 17.50 -0.49 -7.53
N VAL A 48 17.75 0.10 -8.68
CA VAL A 48 17.16 -0.37 -9.94
C VAL A 48 18.10 -1.41 -10.56
N VAL A 49 17.55 -2.58 -10.87
CA VAL A 49 18.27 -3.67 -11.54
C VAL A 49 17.68 -3.82 -12.95
N GLY A 50 18.46 -3.49 -13.96
CA GLY A 50 17.97 -3.36 -15.33
C GLY A 50 16.98 -2.20 -15.48
N ASN A 51 15.88 -2.39 -16.22
CA ASN A 51 14.92 -1.31 -16.50
C ASN A 51 13.57 -1.47 -15.78
N GLU A 52 13.27 -2.66 -15.26
CA GLU A 52 11.91 -2.99 -14.77
C GLU A 52 11.87 -3.53 -13.34
N THR A 53 13.03 -3.71 -12.70
CA THR A 53 13.13 -4.31 -11.36
C THR A 53 13.66 -3.31 -10.36
N VAL A 54 13.02 -3.24 -9.19
CA VAL A 54 13.56 -2.59 -8.00
C VAL A 54 13.97 -3.65 -7.00
N GLU A 55 15.19 -3.56 -6.51
CA GLU A 55 15.73 -4.37 -5.44
C GLU A 55 15.84 -3.54 -4.15
N ILE A 56 15.44 -4.12 -3.02
CA ILE A 56 15.68 -3.55 -1.70
C ILE A 56 15.92 -4.66 -0.69
N LEU A 57 17.05 -4.60 0.03
CA LEU A 57 17.45 -5.59 1.04
C LEU A 57 17.41 -7.03 0.49
N HIS A 58 16.46 -7.83 0.95
CA HIS A 58 16.23 -9.23 0.56
C HIS A 58 15.20 -9.40 -0.55
N ALA A 59 14.58 -8.34 -1.04
CA ALA A 59 13.46 -8.39 -1.97
C ALA A 59 13.77 -7.77 -3.33
N GLU A 60 13.19 -8.34 -4.37
CA GLU A 60 13.16 -7.82 -5.75
C GLU A 60 11.70 -7.70 -6.18
N PHE A 61 11.35 -6.63 -6.89
CA PHE A 61 10.02 -6.44 -7.44
C PHE A 61 10.12 -6.01 -8.89
N GLY A 62 9.49 -6.77 -9.79
CA GLY A 62 9.23 -6.28 -11.14
C GLY A 62 8.13 -5.22 -11.11
N ARG A 63 7.97 -4.47 -12.20
CA ARG A 63 6.93 -3.43 -12.32
C ARG A 63 5.52 -3.89 -11.92
N SER A 64 5.20 -5.16 -12.19
CA SER A 64 3.93 -5.78 -11.77
C SER A 64 3.79 -5.95 -10.26
N GLY A 65 4.89 -6.26 -9.57
CA GLY A 65 4.97 -6.37 -8.12
C GLY A 65 4.71 -5.06 -7.39
N ILE A 66 5.10 -3.94 -7.98
CA ILE A 66 4.92 -2.58 -7.45
C ILE A 66 3.74 -1.87 -8.11
N TYR A 67 2.67 -2.60 -8.46
CA TYR A 67 1.41 -2.02 -8.93
C TYR A 67 1.55 -1.02 -10.10
N GLY A 68 2.46 -1.32 -11.03
CA GLY A 68 2.68 -0.52 -12.24
C GLY A 68 3.55 0.73 -12.06
N ILE A 69 4.00 1.03 -10.84
CA ILE A 69 4.89 2.15 -10.54
C ILE A 69 6.22 1.95 -11.28
N SER A 70 6.80 3.01 -11.87
CA SER A 70 8.11 2.90 -12.49
C SER A 70 9.22 2.84 -11.42
N PRO A 71 10.30 2.06 -11.63
CA PRO A 71 11.45 2.05 -10.72
C PRO A 71 12.02 3.45 -10.45
N LYS A 72 12.05 4.31 -11.46
CA LYS A 72 12.49 5.71 -11.34
C LYS A 72 11.60 6.54 -10.41
N ALA A 73 10.28 6.38 -10.49
CA ALA A 73 9.36 7.07 -9.60
C ALA A 73 9.54 6.64 -8.13
N ILE A 74 9.85 5.37 -7.89
CA ILE A 74 10.18 4.88 -6.55
C ILE A 74 11.45 5.55 -6.02
N LEU A 75 12.54 5.58 -6.80
CA LEU A 75 13.78 6.22 -6.37
C LEU A 75 13.58 7.70 -6.07
N ASN A 76 12.94 8.42 -6.98
CA ASN A 76 12.69 9.86 -6.82
C ASN A 76 11.78 10.13 -5.62
N GLY A 77 10.74 9.31 -5.43
CA GLY A 77 9.86 9.41 -4.29
C GLY A 77 10.54 9.06 -2.97
N TRP A 78 11.44 8.08 -2.96
CA TRP A 78 12.23 7.74 -1.78
C TRP A 78 13.05 8.94 -1.34
N LYS A 79 13.83 9.50 -2.27
CA LYS A 79 14.65 10.68 -2.05
C LYS A 79 13.82 11.87 -1.58
N MET A 80 12.70 12.14 -2.26
CA MET A 80 11.78 13.22 -1.90
C MET A 80 11.24 13.07 -0.47
N LEU A 81 10.80 11.88 -0.09
CA LEU A 81 10.27 11.63 1.25
C LEU A 81 11.33 11.84 2.34
N GLU A 82 12.56 11.35 2.14
CA GLU A 82 13.63 11.53 3.13
C GLU A 82 14.16 12.96 3.19
N GLU A 83 14.48 13.55 2.04
CA GLU A 83 15.20 14.83 1.98
C GLU A 83 14.28 16.04 2.06
N SER A 84 13.09 15.99 1.47
CA SER A 84 12.19 17.15 1.39
C SER A 84 11.11 17.14 2.47
N PHE A 85 10.68 15.97 2.92
CA PHE A 85 9.59 15.82 3.90
C PHE A 85 10.03 15.29 5.27
N ASP A 86 11.34 15.02 5.45
CA ASP A 86 11.92 14.48 6.69
C ASP A 86 11.16 13.22 7.17
N ILE A 87 10.86 12.33 6.22
CA ILE A 87 10.24 11.03 6.50
C ILE A 87 11.32 9.97 6.43
N ARG A 88 11.62 9.34 7.56
CA ARG A 88 12.60 8.25 7.71
C ARG A 88 12.11 6.93 7.07
N ILE A 89 11.90 6.92 5.75
CA ILE A 89 11.35 5.76 5.01
C ILE A 89 12.33 4.58 5.00
N SER A 90 13.63 4.84 5.04
CA SER A 90 14.69 3.84 5.27
C SER A 90 14.50 3.13 6.60
N GLU A 91 14.22 3.88 7.67
CA GLU A 91 14.00 3.31 9.00
C GLU A 91 12.66 2.54 9.07
N ILE A 92 11.60 3.04 8.43
CA ILE A 92 10.34 2.30 8.26
C ILE A 92 10.60 0.95 7.58
N THR A 93 11.44 0.93 6.54
CA THR A 93 11.79 -0.27 5.77
C THR A 93 12.61 -1.26 6.59
N LYS A 94 13.54 -0.76 7.42
CA LYS A 94 14.29 -1.55 8.40
C LYS A 94 13.34 -2.32 9.31
N TYR A 95 12.37 -1.64 9.92
CA TYR A 95 11.44 -2.30 10.84
C TYR A 95 10.46 -3.24 10.13
N GLN A 96 9.98 -2.90 8.94
CA GLN A 96 9.18 -3.84 8.14
C GLN A 96 9.95 -5.13 7.83
N THR A 97 11.26 -5.03 7.60
CA THR A 97 12.15 -6.19 7.39
C THR A 97 12.31 -7.01 8.67
N ILE A 98 12.54 -6.37 9.82
CA ILE A 98 12.65 -7.06 11.11
C ILE A 98 11.36 -7.82 11.44
N LEU A 99 10.19 -7.19 11.27
CA LEU A 99 8.89 -7.81 11.52
C LEU A 99 8.62 -8.98 10.57
N GLU A 100 9.08 -8.90 9.33
CA GLU A 100 9.00 -10.02 8.39
C GLU A 100 9.88 -11.21 8.82
N LEU A 101 11.11 -10.94 9.27
CA LEU A 101 12.03 -11.96 9.74
C LEU A 101 11.53 -12.63 11.02
N GLN A 102 10.94 -11.86 11.95
CA GLN A 102 10.29 -12.42 13.14
C GLN A 102 9.11 -13.32 12.77
N ARG A 103 8.27 -12.90 11.83
CA ARG A 103 7.18 -13.75 11.31
C ARG A 103 7.73 -15.03 10.68
N TYR A 104 8.78 -14.95 9.87
CA TYR A 104 9.41 -16.11 9.26
C TYR A 104 9.98 -17.05 10.33
N ALA A 105 10.66 -16.52 11.35
CA ALA A 105 11.19 -17.32 12.45
C ALA A 105 10.08 -18.04 13.24
N ALA A 106 8.95 -17.38 13.47
CA ALA A 106 7.82 -17.95 14.22
C ALA A 106 6.99 -18.97 13.43
N THR A 107 6.87 -18.79 12.11
CA THR A 107 5.92 -19.57 11.27
C THR A 107 6.60 -20.50 10.27
N GLY A 108 7.90 -20.33 10.02
CA GLY A 108 8.62 -20.98 8.92
C GLY A 108 8.18 -20.52 7.52
N PHE A 109 7.32 -19.50 7.42
CA PHE A 109 6.69 -19.09 6.16
C PHE A 109 7.23 -17.76 5.64
N ILE A 110 7.63 -17.75 4.36
CA ILE A 110 7.97 -16.54 3.62
C ILE A 110 6.71 -16.10 2.85
N ALA A 111 6.24 -14.89 3.11
CA ALA A 111 5.10 -14.37 2.36
C ALA A 111 5.44 -14.18 0.89
N ALA A 112 4.45 -14.44 0.04
CA ALA A 112 4.58 -14.25 -1.40
C ALA A 112 4.98 -12.81 -1.77
N VAL A 113 4.46 -11.83 -1.02
CA VAL A 113 4.81 -10.42 -1.19
C VAL A 113 5.45 -9.93 0.12
N PRO A 114 6.74 -9.57 0.09
CA PRO A 114 7.44 -9.04 1.26
C PRO A 114 6.83 -7.74 1.79
N ARG A 115 6.91 -7.54 3.11
CA ARG A 115 6.41 -6.33 3.79
C ARG A 115 7.03 -5.02 3.28
N VAL A 116 8.27 -5.08 2.78
CA VAL A 116 8.99 -3.93 2.22
C VAL A 116 8.37 -3.39 0.92
N ILE A 117 7.34 -4.04 0.36
CA ILE A 117 6.54 -3.47 -0.73
C ILE A 117 5.83 -2.16 -0.33
N ALA A 118 5.39 -2.05 0.92
CA ALA A 118 4.62 -0.90 1.40
C ALA A 118 5.42 0.41 1.32
N PRO A 119 6.64 0.51 1.90
CA PRO A 119 7.45 1.71 1.74
C PRO A 119 7.78 2.02 0.27
N LEU A 120 8.10 1.01 -0.56
CA LEU A 120 8.32 1.23 -2.00
C LEU A 120 7.10 1.82 -2.71
N SER A 121 5.91 1.30 -2.40
CA SER A 121 4.65 1.75 -3.00
C SER A 121 4.30 3.17 -2.56
N ILE A 122 4.48 3.46 -1.26
CA ILE A 122 4.28 4.81 -0.71
C ILE A 122 5.22 5.79 -1.42
N SER A 123 6.53 5.51 -1.49
CA SER A 123 7.50 6.37 -2.20
C SER A 123 7.06 6.66 -3.63
N GLY A 124 6.77 5.62 -4.41
CA GLY A 124 6.40 5.78 -5.80
C GLY A 124 5.09 6.54 -6.03
N TYR A 125 4.06 6.29 -5.21
CA TYR A 125 2.80 7.01 -5.32
C TYR A 125 2.90 8.45 -4.81
N SER A 126 3.59 8.71 -3.70
CA SER A 126 3.82 10.08 -3.22
C SER A 126 4.51 10.93 -4.29
N TYR A 127 5.50 10.40 -4.99
CA TYR A 127 6.12 11.10 -6.12
C TYR A 127 5.14 11.36 -7.27
N GLY A 128 4.32 10.36 -7.61
CA GLY A 128 3.30 10.50 -8.65
C GLY A 128 2.25 11.56 -8.30
N LEU A 129 1.88 11.70 -7.03
CA LEU A 129 0.97 12.75 -6.58
C LEU A 129 1.63 14.13 -6.61
N HIS A 130 2.83 14.25 -6.06
CA HIS A 130 3.56 15.53 -5.97
C HIS A 130 3.90 16.12 -7.34
N THR A 131 4.07 15.28 -8.36
CA THR A 131 4.34 15.73 -9.73
C THR A 131 3.09 15.86 -10.60
N SER A 132 1.92 15.51 -10.08
CA SER A 132 0.67 15.58 -10.83
C SER A 132 0.09 16.99 -10.80
N GLN A 133 -0.19 17.56 -11.98
CA GLN A 133 -0.86 18.85 -12.10
C GLN A 133 -2.34 18.81 -11.68
N ASN A 134 -2.95 17.62 -11.68
CA ASN A 134 -4.37 17.44 -11.34
C ASN A 134 -4.60 17.17 -9.85
N VAL A 135 -3.55 17.22 -9.02
CA VAL A 135 -3.67 16.96 -7.58
C VAL A 135 -3.20 18.18 -6.82
N HIS A 136 -4.11 18.77 -6.06
CA HIS A 136 -3.84 19.92 -5.22
C HIS A 136 -3.70 19.48 -3.75
N ASN A 137 -2.87 20.20 -3.00
CA ASN A 137 -2.62 19.99 -1.56
C ASN A 137 -2.09 18.60 -1.21
N CYS A 138 -1.36 17.94 -2.12
CA CYS A 138 -0.85 16.58 -1.88
C CYS A 138 0.14 16.52 -0.70
N GLU A 139 0.86 17.61 -0.44
CA GLU A 139 1.80 17.80 0.64
C GLU A 139 1.13 17.54 1.99
N SER A 140 -0.11 17.98 2.17
CA SER A 140 -0.86 17.79 3.41
C SER A 140 -1.04 16.31 3.75
N LYS A 141 -1.25 15.44 2.76
CA LYS A 141 -1.36 13.98 2.98
C LYS A 141 0.01 13.34 3.25
N ILE A 142 1.08 13.84 2.62
CA ILE A 142 2.45 13.39 2.91
C ILE A 142 2.87 13.78 4.34
N GLU A 143 2.54 15.00 4.77
CA GLU A 143 2.76 15.47 6.15
C GLU A 143 1.91 14.70 7.16
N GLU A 144 0.65 14.38 6.83
CA GLU A 144 -0.21 13.54 7.66
C GLU A 144 0.44 12.16 7.90
N PHE A 145 0.95 11.55 6.83
CA PHE A 145 1.71 10.30 6.90
C PHE A 145 2.94 10.43 7.80
N ASN A 146 3.75 11.49 7.65
CA ASN A 146 4.90 11.71 8.53
C ASN A 146 4.48 11.83 10.00
N ASN A 147 3.45 12.63 10.28
CA ASN A 147 2.96 12.85 11.63
C ASN A 147 2.43 11.56 12.29
N GLN A 148 1.67 10.74 11.55
CA GLN A 148 1.06 9.52 12.10
C GLN A 148 2.02 8.34 12.17
N VAL A 149 2.92 8.20 11.21
CA VAL A 149 3.84 7.04 11.12
C VAL A 149 5.23 7.45 11.56
N GLY A 150 5.86 8.40 10.87
CA GLY A 150 7.26 8.81 11.07
C GLY A 150 7.55 9.40 12.46
N LYS A 151 6.66 10.26 12.99
CA LYS A 151 6.86 10.94 14.29
C LYS A 151 6.16 10.24 15.45
N ARG A 152 4.92 9.76 15.25
CA ARG A 152 4.11 9.22 16.35
C ARG A 152 4.40 7.75 16.69
N LEU A 153 4.68 6.92 15.68
CA LEU A 153 4.79 5.47 15.83
C LEU A 153 6.24 4.99 15.71
N LEU A 154 7.02 5.51 14.77
CA LEU A 154 8.35 5.00 14.42
C LEU A 154 9.29 4.93 15.62
N ASP A 155 9.36 5.98 16.43
CA ASP A 155 10.24 6.02 17.63
C ASP A 155 9.87 5.01 18.71
N LYS A 156 8.64 4.47 18.68
CA LYS A 156 8.17 3.46 19.62
C LYS A 156 8.46 2.04 19.15
N ILE A 157 8.82 1.85 17.88
CA ILE A 157 8.97 0.53 17.27
C ILE A 157 10.13 -0.28 17.87
N PRO A 158 11.35 0.26 18.08
CA PRO A 158 12.45 -0.50 18.67
C PRO A 158 12.06 -1.15 20.00
N LYS A 159 11.58 -0.32 20.93
CA LYS A 159 11.14 -0.77 22.24
C LYS A 159 9.93 -1.70 22.16
N ALA A 160 9.02 -1.49 21.20
CA ALA A 160 7.88 -2.38 21.00
C ALA A 160 8.30 -3.76 20.47
N ILE A 161 9.35 -3.85 19.66
CA ILE A 161 9.93 -5.11 19.18
C ILE A 161 10.61 -5.83 20.34
N GLU A 162 11.42 -5.12 21.14
CA GLU A 162 12.10 -5.67 22.32
C GLU A 162 11.12 -6.18 23.38
N ASP A 163 10.11 -5.36 23.72
CA ASP A 163 9.11 -5.67 24.75
C ASP A 163 7.99 -6.61 24.24
N GLY A 164 7.98 -6.99 22.95
CA GLY A 164 6.91 -7.79 22.36
C GLY A 164 5.52 -7.12 22.36
N LYS A 165 5.45 -5.79 22.25
CA LYS A 165 4.21 -5.00 22.30
C LYS A 165 3.40 -5.08 21.01
N ALA A 166 2.70 -6.19 20.83
CA ALA A 166 1.94 -6.51 19.62
C ALA A 166 1.00 -5.39 19.13
N LYS A 167 0.32 -4.66 20.03
CA LYS A 167 -0.63 -3.60 19.65
C LYS A 167 0.04 -2.45 18.89
N ILE A 168 1.21 -1.99 19.33
CA ILE A 168 1.93 -0.88 18.66
C ILE A 168 2.41 -1.33 17.27
N LEU A 169 2.92 -2.55 17.17
CA LEU A 169 3.38 -3.13 15.91
C LEU A 169 2.23 -3.29 14.92
N GLN A 170 1.08 -3.78 15.38
CA GLN A 170 -0.14 -3.87 14.55
C GLN A 170 -0.65 -2.50 14.11
N ASP A 171 -0.61 -1.49 14.99
CA ASP A 171 -1.01 -0.12 14.65
C ASP A 171 -0.11 0.47 13.56
N PHE A 172 1.21 0.24 13.65
CA PHE A 172 2.18 0.65 12.64
C PHE A 172 1.93 0.00 11.28
N GLU A 173 1.79 -1.33 11.23
CA GLU A 173 1.51 -2.06 9.99
C GLU A 173 0.18 -1.63 9.37
N ARG A 174 -0.86 -1.46 10.18
CA ARG A 174 -2.18 -1.02 9.72
C ARG A 174 -2.14 0.39 9.15
N LYS A 175 -1.41 1.32 9.77
CA LYS A 175 -1.28 2.70 9.28
C LYS A 175 -0.52 2.77 7.96
N LEU A 176 0.59 2.03 7.84
CA LEU A 176 1.31 1.92 6.56
C LEU A 176 0.44 1.36 5.44
N ALA A 177 -0.34 0.31 5.74
CA ALA A 177 -1.26 -0.27 4.77
C ALA A 177 -2.38 0.72 4.37
N SER A 178 -2.89 1.52 5.31
CA SER A 178 -3.88 2.58 5.03
C SER A 178 -3.33 3.62 4.05
N TYR A 179 -2.19 4.23 4.37
CA TYR A 179 -1.58 5.25 3.51
C TYR A 179 -1.17 4.68 2.15
N SER A 180 -0.64 3.46 2.10
CA SER A 180 -0.35 2.80 0.82
C SER A 180 -1.60 2.65 -0.06
N VAL A 181 -2.78 2.45 0.52
CA VAL A 181 -4.05 2.37 -0.20
C VAL A 181 -4.51 3.76 -0.63
N GLU A 182 -4.50 4.75 0.26
CA GLU A 182 -4.89 6.13 -0.04
C GLU A 182 -4.04 6.70 -1.18
N PHE A 183 -2.71 6.67 -1.06
CA PHE A 183 -1.81 7.18 -2.09
C PHE A 183 -2.01 6.47 -3.45
N LYS A 184 -2.23 5.15 -3.44
CA LYS A 184 -2.51 4.36 -4.65
C LYS A 184 -3.80 4.81 -5.33
N VAL A 185 -4.89 4.87 -4.57
CA VAL A 185 -6.22 5.21 -5.11
C VAL A 185 -6.22 6.63 -5.64
N ILE A 186 -5.71 7.60 -4.88
CA ILE A 186 -5.60 8.99 -5.33
C ILE A 186 -4.81 9.08 -6.64
N THR A 187 -3.68 8.38 -6.74
CA THR A 187 -2.86 8.38 -7.96
C THR A 187 -3.63 7.82 -9.17
N ASP A 188 -4.40 6.75 -8.99
CA ASP A 188 -5.17 6.14 -10.07
C ASP A 188 -6.35 7.02 -10.52
N ILE A 189 -6.97 7.75 -9.59
CA ILE A 189 -8.00 8.75 -9.90
C ILE A 189 -7.37 9.91 -10.71
N ALA A 190 -6.22 10.44 -10.27
CA ALA A 190 -5.55 11.54 -10.94
C ALA A 190 -5.13 11.17 -12.38
N LYS A 191 -4.59 9.95 -12.55
CA LYS A 191 -4.25 9.38 -13.86
C LYS A 191 -5.46 9.17 -14.78
N SER A 192 -6.65 9.10 -14.21
CA SER A 192 -7.91 9.00 -14.96
C SER A 192 -8.42 10.35 -15.48
N GLY A 193 -7.71 11.44 -15.17
CA GLY A 193 -7.97 12.79 -15.66
C GLY A 193 -8.89 13.63 -14.78
N TYR A 194 -9.15 13.18 -13.55
CA TYR A 194 -9.94 13.95 -12.58
C TYR A 194 -9.08 14.98 -11.85
N SER A 195 -9.65 16.15 -11.58
CA SER A 195 -9.09 17.11 -10.65
C SER A 195 -9.36 16.66 -9.20
N ILE A 196 -8.32 16.64 -8.38
CA ILE A 196 -8.35 16.19 -7.00
C ILE A 196 -7.87 17.30 -6.09
N GLU A 197 -8.66 17.62 -5.08
CA GLU A 197 -8.20 18.41 -3.94
C GLU A 197 -8.10 17.50 -2.71
N VAL A 198 -6.87 17.25 -2.26
CA VAL A 198 -6.65 16.50 -1.02
C VAL A 198 -7.10 17.36 0.16
N ASN A 199 -7.89 16.77 1.06
CA ASN A 199 -8.37 17.50 2.22
C ASN A 199 -7.20 17.84 3.16
N LYS A 200 -7.07 19.13 3.51
CA LYS A 200 -6.05 19.61 4.47
C LYS A 200 -6.43 19.30 5.92
N SER A 201 -7.72 19.10 6.18
CA SER A 201 -8.20 18.69 7.50
C SER A 201 -7.79 17.25 7.79
N ARG A 202 -7.61 16.93 9.07
CA ARG A 202 -7.48 15.53 9.54
C ARG A 202 -8.84 14.82 9.64
N GLU A 203 -9.92 15.54 9.37
CA GLU A 203 -11.29 15.03 9.37
C GLU A 203 -11.72 14.63 7.96
N SER A 204 -12.69 13.71 7.87
CA SER A 204 -13.27 13.27 6.61
C SER A 204 -13.94 14.42 5.82
N PRO A 205 -14.03 14.31 4.49
CA PRO A 205 -13.54 13.22 3.61
C PRO A 205 -12.03 13.26 3.39
N ASP A 206 -11.44 12.24 2.78
CA ASP A 206 -10.01 12.24 2.41
C ASP A 206 -9.67 13.24 1.30
N LEU A 207 -10.59 13.43 0.35
CA LEU A 207 -10.41 14.33 -0.80
C LEU A 207 -11.73 14.81 -1.37
N TYR A 208 -11.64 15.80 -2.25
CA TYR A 208 -12.73 16.28 -3.10
C TYR A 208 -12.38 16.06 -4.58
N LEU A 209 -13.33 15.51 -5.33
CA LEU A 209 -13.24 15.42 -6.79
C LEU A 209 -13.91 16.62 -7.45
N GLU A 210 -13.27 17.15 -8.49
CA GLU A 210 -13.76 18.31 -9.24
C GLU A 210 -14.14 19.48 -8.30
N GLY A 211 -13.33 19.65 -7.24
CA GLY A 211 -13.45 20.70 -6.23
C GLY A 211 -14.62 20.57 -5.24
N SER A 212 -15.55 19.63 -5.41
CA SER A 212 -16.79 19.63 -4.61
C SER A 212 -17.32 18.27 -4.18
N ILE A 213 -16.98 17.17 -4.88
CA ILE A 213 -17.56 15.86 -4.58
C ILE A 213 -16.72 15.19 -3.48
N PRO A 214 -17.24 15.01 -2.25
CA PRO A 214 -16.47 14.45 -1.14
C PRO A 214 -16.25 12.95 -1.32
N VAL A 215 -15.00 12.50 -1.21
CA VAL A 215 -14.61 11.10 -1.38
C VAL A 215 -13.85 10.58 -0.17
N GLU A 216 -14.35 9.49 0.40
CA GLU A 216 -13.67 8.74 1.46
C GLU A 216 -12.99 7.50 0.85
N ILE A 217 -11.71 7.30 1.14
CA ILE A 217 -10.94 6.15 0.68
C ILE A 217 -10.68 5.24 1.87
N SER A 218 -10.96 3.96 1.71
CA SER A 218 -10.69 3.03 2.80
C SER A 218 -10.31 1.64 2.34
N ALA A 219 -9.36 1.05 3.05
CA ALA A 219 -9.02 -0.35 2.86
C ALA A 219 -10.04 -1.27 3.55
N PHE A 220 -10.43 -2.35 2.87
CA PHE A 220 -11.34 -3.36 3.39
C PHE A 220 -10.64 -4.71 3.61
N TYR A 221 -10.47 -5.05 4.88
CA TYR A 221 -9.81 -6.29 5.34
C TYR A 221 -10.77 -7.26 6.05
N GLY A 222 -12.05 -6.89 6.22
CA GLY A 222 -12.99 -7.56 7.12
C GLY A 222 -13.94 -8.54 6.42
N LYS A 223 -14.78 -9.22 7.21
CA LYS A 223 -15.84 -10.11 6.70
C LYS A 223 -17.17 -9.39 6.42
N ASN A 224 -17.39 -8.22 7.02
CA ASN A 224 -18.68 -7.52 7.00
C ASN A 224 -18.62 -6.21 6.19
N LEU A 225 -18.74 -6.35 4.86
CA LEU A 225 -18.70 -5.22 3.94
C LEU A 225 -19.82 -4.20 4.20
N LYS A 226 -21.04 -4.66 4.50
CA LYS A 226 -22.18 -3.77 4.80
C LYS A 226 -21.89 -2.86 5.99
N ARG A 227 -21.31 -3.40 7.07
CA ARG A 227 -20.94 -2.59 8.25
C ARG A 227 -19.86 -1.57 7.90
N LYS A 228 -18.87 -1.94 7.07
CA LYS A 228 -17.84 -1.01 6.60
C LYS A 228 -18.45 0.12 5.77
N ILE A 229 -19.27 -0.21 4.78
CA ILE A 229 -19.98 0.77 3.93
C ILE A 229 -20.80 1.74 4.78
N LYS A 230 -21.62 1.25 5.71
CA LYS A 230 -22.43 2.12 6.58
C LYS A 230 -21.60 3.06 7.44
N LYS A 231 -20.39 2.65 7.83
CA LYS A 231 -19.46 3.49 8.60
C LYS A 231 -18.92 4.61 7.71
N GLU A 232 -18.41 4.26 6.53
CA GLU A 232 -17.74 5.23 5.66
C GLU A 232 -18.73 6.12 4.89
N ALA A 233 -20.00 5.72 4.77
CA ALA A 233 -21.04 6.52 4.12
C ALA A 233 -21.34 7.83 4.87
N LYS A 234 -20.92 7.93 6.13
CA LYS A 234 -21.03 9.15 6.93
C LYS A 234 -19.93 10.17 6.61
N GLN A 235 -18.91 9.78 5.85
CA GLN A 235 -17.68 10.53 5.68
C GLN A 235 -17.50 11.11 4.27
N GLY A 236 -18.19 10.55 3.27
CA GLY A 236 -18.18 11.07 1.89
C GLY A 236 -19.42 10.64 1.11
N ASP A 237 -19.56 11.19 -0.09
CA ASP A 237 -20.66 10.86 -1.01
C ASP A 237 -20.24 9.77 -2.00
N ILE A 238 -18.97 9.75 -2.38
CA ILE A 238 -18.33 8.57 -2.97
C ILE A 238 -17.48 7.90 -1.89
N ILE A 239 -17.69 6.60 -1.69
CA ILE A 239 -16.80 5.77 -0.87
C ILE A 239 -16.01 4.86 -1.80
N ILE A 240 -14.69 4.93 -1.76
CA ILE A 240 -13.83 4.00 -2.49
C ILE A 240 -13.26 2.98 -1.51
N LEU A 241 -13.73 1.74 -1.61
CA LEU A 241 -13.26 0.63 -0.79
C LEU A 241 -12.25 -0.21 -1.56
N ASP A 242 -10.98 -0.12 -1.17
CA ASP A 242 -9.92 -0.96 -1.71
C ASP A 242 -10.01 -2.38 -1.15
N VAL A 243 -10.28 -3.34 -2.02
CA VAL A 243 -10.39 -4.77 -1.70
C VAL A 243 -9.19 -5.59 -2.22
N THR A 244 -8.14 -4.94 -2.72
CA THR A 244 -6.93 -5.58 -3.28
C THR A 244 -6.28 -6.55 -2.30
N SER A 245 -6.29 -6.20 -1.01
CA SER A 245 -5.62 -6.96 0.06
C SER A 245 -6.55 -7.91 0.82
N HIS A 246 -7.75 -8.20 0.30
CA HIS A 246 -8.73 -9.01 1.01
C HIS A 246 -8.32 -10.50 1.07
N PHE A 247 -8.33 -11.06 2.28
CA PHE A 247 -7.96 -12.45 2.64
C PHE A 247 -8.64 -13.57 1.84
N VAL A 248 -9.77 -13.33 1.17
CA VAL A 248 -10.52 -14.38 0.45
C VAL A 248 -9.95 -14.62 -0.96
N GLY A 249 -8.81 -13.99 -1.29
CA GLY A 249 -8.21 -14.08 -2.59
C GLY A 249 -8.90 -13.13 -3.56
N ILE A 250 -8.08 -12.38 -4.29
CA ILE A 250 -8.47 -11.51 -5.40
C ILE A 250 -9.52 -12.18 -6.31
N PRO A 251 -9.41 -13.47 -6.71
CA PRO A 251 -10.38 -14.08 -7.64
C PRO A 251 -11.80 -14.23 -7.08
N LEU A 252 -11.97 -14.69 -5.83
CA LEU A 252 -13.30 -14.86 -5.23
C LEU A 252 -13.97 -13.52 -4.91
N VAL A 253 -13.19 -12.49 -4.58
CA VAL A 253 -13.71 -11.13 -4.41
C VAL A 253 -14.10 -10.54 -5.76
N VAL A 254 -13.30 -10.75 -6.80
CA VAL A 254 -13.64 -10.37 -8.19
C VAL A 254 -14.92 -11.06 -8.66
N GLU A 255 -15.05 -12.36 -8.46
CA GLU A 255 -16.23 -13.10 -8.92
C GLU A 255 -17.47 -12.75 -8.08
N LYS A 256 -17.36 -12.77 -6.75
CA LYS A 256 -18.47 -12.51 -5.82
C LYS A 256 -18.94 -11.06 -5.86
N PHE A 257 -18.02 -10.11 -5.95
CA PHE A 257 -18.37 -8.69 -5.91
C PHE A 257 -18.43 -8.08 -7.29
N PHE A 258 -17.47 -8.33 -8.20
CA PHE A 258 -17.39 -7.62 -9.48
C PHE A 258 -18.20 -8.30 -10.59
N GLY A 259 -18.34 -9.62 -10.61
CA GLY A 259 -19.08 -10.36 -11.64
C GLY A 259 -18.55 -10.09 -13.07
N LYS A 260 -19.39 -10.26 -14.10
CA LYS A 260 -19.02 -9.97 -15.52
C LYS A 260 -18.96 -8.47 -15.88
N THR A 261 -19.23 -7.56 -14.94
CA THR A 261 -19.43 -6.12 -15.20
C THR A 261 -18.43 -5.25 -14.42
N SER A 262 -17.15 -5.61 -14.42
CA SER A 262 -16.09 -4.73 -13.92
C SER A 262 -15.76 -3.64 -14.94
N MET A 263 -15.48 -2.42 -14.47
CA MET A 263 -15.08 -1.28 -15.30
C MET A 263 -13.79 -0.64 -14.79
N GLY A 264 -13.20 0.26 -15.57
CA GLY A 264 -12.08 1.08 -15.11
C GLY A 264 -12.52 2.07 -14.04
N ILE A 265 -11.56 2.60 -13.27
CA ILE A 265 -11.87 3.57 -12.21
C ILE A 265 -12.48 4.87 -12.78
N ARG A 266 -12.09 5.27 -14.00
CA ARG A 266 -12.66 6.44 -14.68
C ARG A 266 -14.15 6.26 -14.93
N GLU A 267 -14.54 5.13 -15.50
CA GLU A 267 -15.94 4.80 -15.79
C GLU A 267 -16.74 4.67 -14.48
N ALA A 268 -16.14 4.05 -13.46
CA ALA A 268 -16.77 3.92 -12.14
C ALA A 268 -17.05 5.27 -11.49
N LEU A 269 -16.10 6.21 -11.57
CA LEU A 269 -16.30 7.57 -11.06
C LEU A 269 -17.39 8.31 -11.84
N LYS A 270 -17.44 8.20 -13.17
CA LYS A 270 -18.54 8.78 -13.97
C LYS A 270 -19.90 8.25 -13.55
N VAL A 271 -20.01 6.94 -13.32
CA VAL A 271 -21.26 6.32 -12.84
C VAL A 271 -21.59 6.78 -11.43
N ALA A 272 -20.59 6.85 -10.53
CA ALA A 272 -20.77 7.33 -9.16
C ALA A 272 -21.24 8.79 -9.10
N SER A 273 -20.68 9.69 -9.93
CA SER A 273 -21.13 11.08 -10.03
C SER A 273 -22.60 11.18 -10.42
N ARG A 274 -23.05 10.39 -11.42
CA ARG A 274 -24.48 10.36 -11.81
C ARG A 274 -25.41 9.87 -10.70
N ILE A 275 -24.94 8.93 -9.87
CA ILE A 275 -25.70 8.46 -8.69
C ILE A 275 -25.84 9.58 -7.65
N ILE A 276 -24.79 10.39 -7.47
CA ILE A 276 -24.81 11.53 -6.55
C ILE A 276 -25.72 12.64 -7.05
N GLU A 277 -25.72 12.91 -8.37
CA GLU A 277 -26.67 13.84 -9.00
C GLU A 277 -28.13 13.44 -8.78
N GLN A 278 -28.40 12.15 -8.55
CA GLN A 278 -29.73 11.62 -8.21
C GLN A 278 -30.03 11.65 -6.70
N GLY A 279 -29.18 12.28 -5.89
CA GLY A 279 -29.35 12.41 -4.44
C GLY A 279 -28.99 11.15 -3.64
N SER A 280 -28.28 10.19 -4.23
CA SER A 280 -27.85 8.95 -3.57
C SER A 280 -26.34 8.93 -3.32
N LYS A 281 -25.87 8.08 -2.40
CA LYS A 281 -24.43 7.86 -2.19
C LYS A 281 -23.94 6.71 -3.08
N ALA A 282 -22.69 6.80 -3.50
CA ALA A 282 -22.05 5.79 -4.35
C ALA A 282 -20.92 5.07 -3.60
N VAL A 283 -20.85 3.75 -3.74
CA VAL A 283 -19.74 2.94 -3.24
C VAL A 283 -19.03 2.33 -4.42
N ILE A 284 -17.73 2.59 -4.54
CA ILE A 284 -16.85 1.96 -5.51
C ILE A 284 -16.04 0.89 -4.80
N LEU A 285 -16.29 -0.36 -5.13
CA LEU A 285 -15.33 -1.43 -4.81
C LEU A 285 -14.19 -1.31 -5.80
N TYR A 286 -12.98 -1.08 -5.29
CA TYR A 286 -11.78 -0.84 -6.08
C TYR A 286 -10.78 -1.98 -5.88
N MET A 287 -10.16 -2.41 -6.96
CA MET A 287 -9.10 -3.41 -6.93
C MET A 287 -8.05 -3.10 -7.99
N LYS A 288 -6.78 -3.26 -7.62
CA LYS A 288 -5.66 -3.19 -8.58
C LYS A 288 -4.91 -4.51 -8.63
N THR A 289 -4.86 -5.10 -9.80
CA THR A 289 -4.12 -6.36 -10.01
C THR A 289 -2.63 -6.11 -10.24
N PRO A 290 -1.78 -7.14 -10.06
CA PRO A 290 -0.36 -7.07 -10.40
C PRO A 290 -0.06 -6.69 -11.84
N ASN A 291 -0.97 -6.94 -12.79
CA ASN A 291 -0.78 -6.54 -14.19
C ASN A 291 -1.14 -5.06 -14.42
N ASN A 292 -1.27 -4.26 -13.35
CA ASN A 292 -1.70 -2.87 -13.39
C ASN A 292 -3.09 -2.69 -14.02
N ILE A 293 -3.93 -3.72 -13.96
CA ILE A 293 -5.34 -3.62 -14.35
C ILE A 293 -6.11 -3.17 -13.12
N THR A 294 -6.75 -2.02 -13.24
CA THR A 294 -7.67 -1.48 -12.24
C THR A 294 -9.08 -1.91 -12.58
N ASN A 295 -9.72 -2.59 -11.63
CA ASN A 295 -11.12 -2.99 -11.72
C ASN A 295 -11.91 -2.27 -10.64
N ALA A 296 -13.03 -1.70 -11.04
CA ALA A 296 -13.95 -0.99 -10.20
C ALA A 296 -15.37 -1.50 -10.43
N LYS A 297 -16.18 -1.51 -9.37
CA LYS A 297 -17.62 -1.72 -9.45
C LYS A 297 -18.33 -0.74 -8.57
N VAL A 298 -19.34 -0.10 -9.14
CA VAL A 298 -20.18 0.86 -8.44
C VAL A 298 -21.40 0.15 -7.87
N LEU A 299 -21.69 0.43 -6.60
CA LEU A 299 -22.91 0.06 -5.92
C LEU A 299 -23.62 1.37 -5.54
N SER A 300 -24.90 1.48 -5.89
CA SER A 300 -25.74 2.54 -5.34
C SER A 300 -26.13 2.15 -3.91
N PHE A 301 -26.07 3.10 -2.99
CA PHE A 301 -26.55 2.95 -1.63
C PHE A 301 -27.59 4.03 -1.37
N GLY A 302 -28.87 3.63 -1.40
CA GLY A 302 -29.96 4.46 -0.88
C GLY A 302 -29.79 4.62 0.63
N ILE A 303 -29.93 5.85 1.12
CA ILE A 303 -29.98 6.15 2.55
C ILE A 303 -31.34 5.74 3.09
#